data_AF-M1ERM8-F1
#
_entry.id   AF-M1ERM8-F1
#
_cell.length_a   1.000
_cell.length_b   1.000
_cell.length_c   1.000
_cell.angle_alpha   90.00
_cell.angle_beta   90.00
_cell.angle_gamma   90.00
#
_symmetry.space_group_name_H-M   'P 1'
#
loop_
_entity.id
_entity.type
_entity.pdbx_description
1 polymer ?
#
loop_
_entity_poly.entity_id
_entity_poly.type
_entity_poly.pdbx_seq_one_letter_code
_entity_poly.pdbx_strand_id
1 'polypeptide(L)'
;NAMNLPPDKARLLRQYDNEKKWELICDQERFQVKNPPHTYIQKLKGYLDPAVTRKKFRRRVQESTQVLRELEISLRTNHIGWVREFLNEENRGLDVLVEYLSFAQYAV
;
A
#
# COMPACT_ATOMS: atom_id res chain seq x y z
N ASN A 1 11.69 -8.36 11.88
CA ASN A 1 12.00 -8.33 10.43
C ASN A 1 10.95 -7.54 9.67
N ALA A 2 11.27 -6.30 9.31
CA ALA A 2 10.35 -5.38 8.62
C ALA A 2 10.38 -5.51 7.08
N MET A 3 11.51 -5.97 6.52
CA MET A 3 11.77 -5.99 5.07
C MET A 3 11.26 -7.24 4.32
N ASN A 4 10.59 -8.17 5.00
CA ASN A 4 10.08 -9.42 4.41
C ASN A 4 11.13 -10.23 3.60
N LEU A 5 12.38 -10.24 4.05
CA LEU A 5 13.47 -10.90 3.33
C LEU A 5 13.39 -12.42 3.42
N PRO A 6 13.65 -13.15 2.31
CA PRO A 6 13.89 -14.58 2.35
C PRO A 6 15.08 -14.98 3.27
N PRO A 7 15.10 -16.20 3.82
CA PRO A 7 16.13 -16.61 4.78
C PRO A 7 17.57 -16.51 4.27
N ASP A 8 17.81 -16.81 2.99
CA ASP A 8 19.11 -16.74 2.33
C ASP A 8 19.61 -15.29 2.23
N LYS A 9 18.74 -14.35 1.82
CA LYS A 9 19.06 -12.93 1.75
C LYS A 9 19.29 -12.31 3.12
N ALA A 10 18.47 -12.70 4.12
CA ALA A 10 18.68 -12.28 5.51
C ALA A 10 20.00 -12.83 6.08
N ARG A 11 20.41 -14.06 5.71
CA ARG A 11 21.71 -14.62 6.11
C ARG A 11 22.87 -13.83 5.51
N LEU A 12 22.78 -13.43 4.25
CA LEU A 12 23.81 -12.62 3.61
C LEU A 12 23.97 -11.26 4.31
N LEU A 13 22.88 -10.54 4.60
CA LEU A 13 22.95 -9.26 5.31
C LEU A 13 23.48 -9.39 6.74
N ARG A 14 23.23 -10.51 7.42
CA ARG A 14 23.79 -10.77 8.76
C ARG A 14 25.32 -10.84 8.76
N GLN A 15 25.94 -11.16 7.63
CA GLN A 15 27.39 -11.24 7.48
C GLN A 15 28.05 -9.87 7.24
N TYR A 16 27.27 -8.80 7.06
CA TYR A 16 27.84 -7.46 6.93
C TYR A 16 28.64 -7.07 8.19
N ASP A 17 29.69 -6.28 7.97
CA ASP A 17 30.41 -5.59 9.04
C ASP A 17 29.46 -4.63 9.81
N ASN A 18 29.93 -4.15 10.96
CA ASN A 18 29.12 -3.31 11.82
C ASN A 18 28.85 -1.92 11.21
N GLU A 19 29.75 -1.41 10.38
CA GLU A 19 29.59 -0.10 9.73
C GLU A 19 28.41 -0.13 8.75
N LYS A 20 28.34 -1.13 7.86
CA LYS A 20 27.22 -1.31 6.93
C LYS A 20 25.90 -1.61 7.64
N LYS A 21 25.94 -2.37 8.75
CA LYS A 21 24.75 -2.61 9.56
C LYS A 21 24.22 -1.32 10.19
N TRP A 22 25.12 -0.46 10.65
CA TRP A 22 24.76 0.83 11.22
C TRP A 22 24.20 1.78 10.15
N GLU A 23 24.82 1.83 8.96
CA GLU A 23 24.30 2.57 7.81
C GLU A 23 22.85 2.18 7.48
N LEU A 24 22.56 0.87 7.41
CA LEU A 24 21.19 0.36 7.18
C LEU A 24 20.19 0.81 8.26
N ILE A 25 20.61 0.91 9.52
CA ILE A 25 19.75 1.42 10.61
C ILE A 25 19.48 2.91 10.40
N CYS A 26 20.50 3.71 10.12
CA CYS A 26 20.35 5.14 9.86
C CYS A 26 19.44 5.42 8.66
N ASP A 27 19.58 4.66 7.57
CA ASP A 27 18.73 4.79 6.39
C ASP A 27 17.27 4.44 6.71
N GLN A 28 17.06 3.39 7.52
CA GLN A 28 15.72 2.98 7.93
C GLN A 28 15.03 4.03 8.84
N GLU A 29 15.77 4.70 9.73
CA GLU A 29 15.24 5.77 10.58
C GLU A 29 14.89 7.03 9.78
N ARG A 30 15.64 7.31 8.70
CA ARG A 30 15.36 8.44 7.80
C ARG A 30 14.18 8.19 6.87
N PHE A 31 13.83 6.93 6.63
CA PHE A 31 12.76 6.58 5.72
C PHE A 31 11.38 6.89 6.32
N GLN A 32 10.54 7.59 5.56
CA GLN A 32 9.15 7.85 5.90
C GLN A 32 8.22 7.31 4.83
N VAL A 33 7.17 6.60 5.25
CA VAL A 33 6.10 6.17 4.34
C VAL A 33 5.34 7.40 3.83
N LYS A 34 4.96 7.41 2.55
CA LYS A 34 4.28 8.55 1.93
C LYS A 34 2.89 8.79 2.50
N ASN A 35 2.08 7.73 2.64
CA ASN A 35 0.72 7.79 3.18
C ASN A 35 0.40 6.51 3.96
N PRO A 36 -0.47 6.58 4.98
CA PRO A 36 -1.00 5.40 5.67
C PRO A 36 -2.01 4.62 4.79
N PRO A 37 -2.27 3.33 5.09
CA PRO A 37 -3.20 2.48 4.35
C PRO A 37 -4.60 3.09 4.16
N HIS A 38 -5.17 3.67 5.22
CA HIS A 38 -6.53 4.21 5.21
C HIS A 38 -6.71 5.32 4.16
N THR A 39 -5.66 6.06 3.80
CA THR A 39 -5.73 7.10 2.75
C THR A 39 -6.12 6.50 1.41
N TYR A 40 -5.55 5.35 1.04
CA TYR A 40 -5.88 4.67 -0.22
C TYR A 40 -7.26 4.02 -0.15
N ILE A 41 -7.58 3.40 0.98
CA ILE A 41 -8.85 2.72 1.21
C ILE A 41 -10.03 3.71 1.11
N GLN A 42 -9.91 4.89 1.71
CA GLN A 42 -10.92 5.94 1.62
C GLN A 42 -11.15 6.41 0.18
N LYS A 43 -10.09 6.55 -0.62
CA LYS A 43 -10.22 6.89 -2.05
C LYS A 43 -10.96 5.81 -2.82
N LEU A 44 -10.62 4.53 -2.61
CA LEU A 44 -11.31 3.41 -3.25
C LEU A 44 -12.79 3.33 -2.86
N LYS A 45 -13.12 3.45 -1.56
CA LYS A 45 -14.52 3.56 -1.10
C LYS A 45 -15.25 4.73 -1.75
N GLY A 46 -14.57 5.87 -1.92
CA GLY A 46 -15.11 7.05 -2.58
C GLY A 46 -15.40 6.88 -4.09
N TYR A 47 -14.81 5.86 -4.73
CA TYR A 47 -15.14 5.44 -6.10
C TYR A 47 -16.32 4.48 -6.15
N LEU A 48 -16.55 3.71 -5.09
CA LEU A 48 -17.65 2.74 -5.00
C LEU A 48 -18.98 3.35 -4.53
N ASP A 49 -18.95 4.58 -3.99
CA ASP A 49 -20.13 5.25 -3.44
C ASP A 49 -21.23 5.52 -4.50
N PRO A 50 -22.38 4.81 -4.44
CA PRO A 50 -23.45 4.93 -5.42
C PRO A 50 -24.26 6.24 -5.27
N ALA A 51 -24.13 6.95 -4.14
CA ALA A 51 -24.80 8.22 -3.91
C ALA A 51 -24.13 9.40 -4.64
N VAL A 52 -22.95 9.16 -5.24
CA VAL A 52 -22.20 10.19 -5.97
C VAL A 52 -22.82 10.44 -7.34
N THR A 53 -23.14 11.70 -7.64
CA THR A 53 -23.65 12.06 -8.97
C THR A 53 -22.66 11.67 -10.08
N ARG A 54 -23.17 11.27 -11.25
CA ARG A 54 -22.33 10.86 -12.41
C ARG A 54 -21.20 11.84 -12.74
N LYS A 55 -21.46 13.16 -12.63
CA LYS A 55 -20.46 14.22 -12.85
C LYS A 55 -19.33 14.18 -11.81
N LYS A 56 -19.65 14.00 -10.53
CA LYS A 56 -18.66 13.89 -9.45
C LYS A 56 -17.90 12.56 -9.53
N PHE A 57 -18.60 11.47 -9.86
CA PHE A 57 -17.99 10.15 -10.07
C PHE A 57 -16.92 10.21 -11.18
N ARG A 58 -17.27 10.74 -12.36
CA ARG A 58 -16.35 10.84 -13.50
C ARG A 58 -15.08 11.63 -13.17
N ARG A 59 -15.18 12.68 -12.35
CA ARG A 59 -14.01 13.44 -11.86
C ARG A 59 -13.17 12.63 -10.86
N ARG A 60 -13.79 11.90 -9.94
CA ARG A 60 -13.08 11.09 -8.94
C ARG A 60 -12.29 9.96 -9.60
N VAL A 61 -12.89 9.26 -10.57
CA VAL A 61 -12.24 8.12 -11.23
C VAL A 61 -11.12 8.50 -12.19
N GLN A 62 -10.99 9.77 -12.61
CA GLN A 62 -9.89 10.23 -13.46
C GLN A 62 -8.52 9.97 -12.83
N GLU A 63 -8.42 10.06 -11.50
CA GLU A 63 -7.17 9.80 -10.78
C GLU A 63 -7.05 8.35 -10.28
N SER A 64 -8.06 7.51 -10.51
CA SER A 64 -8.11 6.15 -9.93
C SER A 64 -6.90 5.30 -10.31
N THR A 65 -6.46 5.35 -11.58
CA THR A 65 -5.27 4.62 -12.04
C THR A 65 -4.01 5.08 -11.32
N GLN A 66 -3.87 6.38 -11.04
CA GLN A 66 -2.72 6.90 -10.30
C GLN A 66 -2.75 6.44 -8.84
N VAL A 67 -3.92 6.49 -8.20
CA VAL A 67 -4.11 6.03 -6.82
C VAL A 67 -3.79 4.54 -6.69
N LEU A 68 -4.21 3.71 -7.64
CA LEU A 68 -3.91 2.27 -7.66
C LEU A 68 -2.41 2.00 -7.86
N ARG A 69 -1.73 2.76 -8.73
CA ARG A 69 -0.27 2.66 -8.90
C ARG A 69 0.47 3.00 -7.60
N GLU A 70 0.04 4.05 -6.90
CA GLU A 70 0.65 4.43 -5.62
C GLU A 70 0.35 3.43 -4.50
N LEU A 71 -0.85 2.82 -4.52
CA LEU A 71 -1.22 1.75 -3.60
C LEU A 71 -0.37 0.49 -3.85
N GLU A 72 -0.17 0.09 -5.11
CA GLU A 72 0.69 -1.05 -5.48
C GLU A 72 2.12 -0.86 -4.97
N ILE A 73 2.70 0.33 -5.23
CA ILE A 73 4.06 0.65 -4.76
C ILE A 73 4.10 0.56 -3.24
N SER A 74 3.14 1.20 -2.55
CA SER A 74 3.05 1.18 -1.09
C SER A 74 2.98 -0.25 -0.53
N LEU A 75 2.17 -1.12 -1.13
CA LEU A 75 2.04 -2.52 -0.73
C LEU A 75 3.34 -3.32 -0.97
N ARG A 76 4.05 -3.03 -2.06
CA ARG A 76 5.24 -3.79 -2.47
C ARG A 76 6.52 -3.34 -1.79
N THR A 77 6.68 -2.05 -1.49
CA THR A 77 7.98 -1.47 -1.07
C THR A 77 8.01 -0.93 0.35
N ASN A 78 6.86 -0.70 1.00
CA ASN A 78 6.88 -0.33 2.41
C ASN A 78 7.24 -1.54 3.29
N HIS A 79 7.55 -1.25 4.55
CA HIS A 79 7.74 -2.27 5.56
C HIS A 79 6.49 -3.16 5.70
N ILE A 80 6.70 -4.44 6.02
CA ILE A 80 5.62 -5.45 6.12
C ILE A 80 4.50 -5.06 7.11
N GLY A 81 4.81 -4.21 8.10
CA GLY A 81 3.81 -3.65 9.02
C GLY A 81 2.73 -2.84 8.31
N TRP A 82 3.08 -2.10 7.25
CA TRP A 82 2.14 -1.35 6.42
C TRP A 82 1.12 -2.27 5.74
N VAL A 83 1.59 -3.42 5.21
CA VAL A 83 0.72 -4.43 4.61
C VAL A 83 -0.18 -5.08 5.65
N ARG A 84 0.35 -5.39 6.84
CA ARG A 84 -0.44 -5.92 7.96
C ARG A 84 -1.53 -4.94 8.39
N GLU A 85 -1.21 -3.65 8.47
CA GLU A 85 -2.17 -2.61 8.79
C GLU A 85 -3.24 -2.49 7.69
N PHE A 86 -2.85 -2.51 6.41
CA PHE A 86 -3.81 -2.50 5.30
C PHE A 86 -4.80 -3.68 5.35
N LEU A 87 -4.32 -4.87 5.75
CA LEU A 87 -5.10 -6.11 5.78
C LEU A 87 -5.85 -6.35 7.11
N ASN A 88 -5.67 -5.52 8.13
CA ASN A 88 -6.27 -5.76 9.45
C ASN A 88 -7.80 -5.57 9.45
N GLU A 89 -8.44 -5.95 10.56
CA GLU A 89 -9.90 -5.88 10.72
C GLU A 89 -10.45 -4.45 10.71
N GLU A 90 -9.66 -3.45 11.10
CA GLU A 90 -10.06 -2.04 11.10
C GLU A 90 -10.13 -1.47 9.68
N ASN A 91 -9.09 -1.74 8.87
CA ASN A 91 -8.95 -1.20 7.53
C ASN A 91 -9.72 -2.02 6.49
N ARG A 92 -9.72 -3.36 6.63
CA ARG A 92 -10.31 -4.32 5.67
C ARG A 92 -9.92 -4.01 4.22
N GLY A 93 -8.66 -3.64 4.00
CA GLY A 93 -8.20 -3.11 2.72
C GLY A 93 -8.34 -4.10 1.57
N LEU A 94 -8.21 -5.42 1.85
CA LEU A 94 -8.42 -6.46 0.85
C LEU A 94 -9.87 -6.48 0.34
N ASP A 95 -10.85 -6.42 1.24
CA ASP A 95 -12.27 -6.46 0.88
C ASP A 95 -12.63 -5.31 -0.05
N VAL A 96 -12.20 -4.09 0.31
CA VAL A 96 -12.42 -2.87 -0.47
C VAL A 96 -11.74 -2.94 -1.84
N LEU A 97 -10.53 -3.50 -1.90
CA LEU A 97 -9.79 -3.65 -3.15
C LEU A 97 -10.50 -4.64 -4.09
N VAL A 98 -10.95 -5.79 -3.57
CA VAL A 98 -11.70 -6.81 -4.34
C VAL A 98 -13.04 -6.25 -4.83
N GLU A 99 -13.74 -5.50 -3.98
CA GLU A 99 -14.99 -4.82 -4.36
C GLU A 99 -14.76 -3.83 -5.50
N TYR A 100 -13.72 -2.99 -5.40
CA TYR A 100 -13.35 -2.05 -6.45
C TYR A 100 -13.00 -2.75 -7.77
N LEU A 101 -12.24 -3.86 -7.73
CA LEU A 101 -11.90 -4.64 -8.93
C LEU A 101 -13.15 -5.24 -9.57
N SER A 102 -14.08 -5.76 -8.78
CA SER A 102 -15.36 -6.32 -9.26
C SER A 102 -16.20 -5.24 -9.94
N PHE A 103 -16.29 -4.06 -9.32
CA PHE A 103 -16.95 -2.88 -9.90
C PHE A 103 -16.31 -2.46 -11.23
N ALA A 104 -14.98 -2.37 -11.27
CA ALA A 104 -14.25 -1.95 -12.47
C ALA A 104 -14.39 -2.96 -13.61
N GLN A 105 -14.45 -4.26 -13.31
CA GLN A 105 -14.66 -5.31 -14.32
C GLN A 105 -16.08 -5.32 -14.89
N TYR A 106 -17.10 -5.00 -14.08
CA TYR A 106 -18.49 -4.92 -14.56
C TYR A 106 -18.78 -3.65 -15.37
N ALA A 107 -18.02 -2.59 -15.14
CA ALA A 107 -18.17 -1.31 -15.85
C ALA A 107 -17.47 -1.25 -17.23
N VAL A 108 -16.76 -2.32 -17.61
CA VAL A 108 -16.08 -2.49 -18.92
C VAL A 108 -16.98 -3.24 -19.90
#